data_AF-A0A924N4G3-F1
#
_entry.id   AF-A0A924N4G3-F1
#
_cell.length_a   1.000
_cell.length_b   1.000
_cell.length_c   1.000
_cell.angle_alpha   90.00
_cell.angle_beta   90.00
_cell.angle_gamma   90.00
#
_symmetry.space_group_name_H-M   'P 1'
#
loop_
_entity.id
_entity.type
_entity.pdbx_description
1 polymer ?
#
loop_
_entity_poly.entity_id
_entity_poly.type
_entity_poly.pdbx_seq_one_letter_code
_entity_poly.pdbx_strand_id
1 'polypeptide(L)'
;MTDRFRARLPSAVVDLALRLGADPVANAARVRLGQSGQMRQDAAKAWMPFEARQTLATNHCDFDWRARSGPAGLILVRDALDGGRGRFNVRALGILPIVNVKPSCELTRGQLMRYLAELAWAPDAILHNADLRWREDGPDRLVVDAGSGQGAAEVTLNLDSDGRIDSAFAPDRGRMVGKTIVPTPWGGRFLDYRHHHGVWLPFGAEVSWSMPEGEMVYWKARVDFWERLHT
;
A
#
# COMPACT_ATOMS: atom_id res chain seq x y z
N MET A 1 28.40 -5.98 -2.84
CA MET A 1 27.23 -5.55 -3.67
C MET A 1 26.20 -4.79 -2.85
N THR A 2 25.88 -5.27 -1.64
CA THR A 2 24.99 -4.59 -0.68
C THR A 2 25.58 -3.30 -0.09
N ASP A 3 26.90 -3.12 -0.19
CA ASP A 3 27.64 -2.01 0.42
C ASP A 3 27.14 -0.64 -0.05
N ARG A 4 26.74 -0.52 -1.32
CA ARG A 4 26.12 0.70 -1.85
C ARG A 4 24.79 1.05 -1.19
N PHE A 5 24.02 0.05 -0.77
CA PHE A 5 22.73 0.26 -0.09
C PHE A 5 22.97 0.60 1.37
N ARG A 6 23.89 -0.08 2.04
CA ARG A 6 24.26 0.22 3.44
C ARG A 6 24.91 1.60 3.61
N ALA A 7 25.46 2.18 2.55
CA ALA A 7 25.94 3.56 2.56
C ALA A 7 24.82 4.61 2.66
N ARG A 8 23.56 4.27 2.33
CA ARG A 8 22.44 5.21 2.27
C ARG A 8 21.17 4.78 3.01
N LEU A 9 21.06 3.51 3.40
CA LEU A 9 19.94 2.94 4.15
C LEU A 9 20.45 2.37 5.47
N PRO A 10 19.65 2.44 6.55
CA PRO A 10 19.94 1.72 7.78
C PRO A 10 20.13 0.22 7.52
N SER A 11 21.01 -0.42 8.28
CA SER A 11 21.34 -1.85 8.08
C SER A 11 20.10 -2.73 8.20
N ALA A 12 19.21 -2.45 9.16
CA ALA A 12 17.97 -3.20 9.34
C ALA A 12 17.04 -3.14 8.11
N VAL A 13 17.05 -2.02 7.38
CA VAL A 13 16.24 -1.84 6.16
C VAL A 13 16.80 -2.66 5.00
N VAL A 14 18.12 -2.67 4.85
CA VAL A 14 18.79 -3.52 3.85
C VAL A 14 18.53 -5.00 4.17
N ASP A 15 18.63 -5.38 5.45
CA ASP A 15 18.40 -6.75 5.89
C ASP A 15 16.95 -7.18 5.67
N LEU A 16 15.98 -6.31 5.96
CA LEU A 16 14.56 -6.54 5.64
C LEU A 16 14.37 -6.80 4.15
N ALA A 17 14.90 -5.92 3.29
CA ALA A 17 14.70 -6.04 1.86
C ALA A 17 15.25 -7.35 1.31
N LEU A 18 16.50 -7.69 1.68
CA LEU A 18 17.13 -8.95 1.28
C LEU A 18 16.36 -10.17 1.81
N ARG A 19 15.88 -10.11 3.06
CA ARG A 19 15.06 -11.16 3.66
C ARG A 19 13.75 -11.38 2.90
N LEU A 20 13.11 -10.30 2.45
CA LEU A 20 11.90 -10.38 1.64
C LEU A 20 12.17 -10.85 0.20
N GLY A 21 13.43 -10.98 -0.22
CA GLY A 21 13.82 -11.41 -1.57
C GLY A 21 13.91 -10.26 -2.57
N ALA A 22 14.17 -9.03 -2.10
CA ALA A 22 14.52 -7.92 -2.96
C ALA A 22 15.80 -8.23 -3.74
N ASP A 23 15.80 -8.01 -5.05
CA ASP A 23 16.95 -8.29 -5.91
C ASP A 23 17.88 -7.05 -5.98
N PRO A 24 19.12 -7.12 -5.44
CA PRO A 24 20.06 -6.01 -5.46
C PRO A 24 20.47 -5.52 -6.85
N VAL A 25 20.26 -6.33 -7.89
CA VAL A 25 20.60 -6.04 -9.29
C VAL A 25 19.37 -5.97 -10.21
N ALA A 26 18.16 -5.99 -9.65
CA ALA A 26 16.94 -5.94 -10.44
C ALA A 26 16.90 -4.73 -11.38
N ASN A 27 16.49 -5.02 -12.62
CA ASN A 27 16.11 -4.02 -13.63
C ASN A 27 14.59 -3.85 -13.74
N ALA A 28 13.81 -4.66 -13.01
CA ALA A 28 12.36 -4.55 -12.98
C ALA A 28 11.94 -3.28 -12.23
N ALA A 29 11.36 -2.32 -12.95
CA ALA A 29 10.91 -1.05 -12.39
C ALA A 29 9.49 -1.12 -11.79
N ARG A 30 8.79 -2.25 -11.96
CA ARG A 30 7.39 -2.41 -11.55
C ARG A 30 7.07 -3.84 -11.11
N VAL A 31 6.09 -3.97 -10.24
CA VAL A 31 5.42 -5.24 -9.90
C VAL A 31 3.94 -5.15 -10.24
N ARG A 32 3.31 -6.27 -10.58
CA ARG A 32 1.88 -6.36 -10.84
C ARG A 32 1.25 -7.46 -10.02
N LEU A 33 0.08 -7.20 -9.46
CA LEU A 33 -0.69 -8.19 -8.73
C LEU A 33 -2.18 -8.13 -9.03
N GLY A 34 -2.83 -9.29 -8.96
CA GLY A 34 -4.28 -9.44 -8.96
C GLY A 34 -4.78 -9.67 -7.54
N GLN A 35 -5.96 -9.13 -7.23
CA GLN A 35 -6.56 -9.25 -5.92
C GLN A 35 -8.04 -9.59 -6.06
N SER A 36 -8.52 -10.45 -5.18
CA SER A 36 -9.94 -10.72 -4.99
C SER A 36 -10.28 -10.56 -3.52
N GLY A 37 -11.43 -9.96 -3.22
CA GLY A 37 -11.71 -9.62 -1.84
C GLY A 37 -13.08 -9.04 -1.60
N GLN A 38 -13.21 -8.39 -0.45
CA GLN A 38 -14.43 -7.75 0.00
C GLN A 38 -14.11 -6.37 0.57
N MET A 39 -14.99 -5.41 0.35
CA MET A 39 -14.91 -4.09 0.97
C MET A 39 -16.27 -3.60 1.44
N ARG A 40 -16.28 -2.72 2.45
CA ARG A 40 -17.48 -2.03 2.93
C ARG A 40 -17.14 -0.58 3.27
N GLN A 41 -18.13 0.29 3.25
CA GLN A 41 -17.93 1.72 3.50
C GLN A 41 -17.81 2.04 5.01
N ASP A 42 -18.61 1.39 5.84
CA ASP A 42 -18.62 1.52 7.29
C ASP A 42 -19.04 0.19 7.96
N ALA A 43 -18.97 0.13 9.29
CA ALA A 43 -19.27 -1.08 10.06
C ALA A 43 -20.71 -1.60 9.88
N ALA A 44 -21.67 -0.71 9.60
CA ALA A 44 -23.09 -1.03 9.43
C ALA A 44 -23.45 -1.41 7.98
N LYS A 45 -22.56 -1.17 7.00
CA LYS A 45 -22.78 -1.57 5.61
C LYS A 45 -22.37 -3.00 5.34
N ALA A 46 -23.09 -3.64 4.42
CA ALA A 46 -22.77 -4.97 3.93
C ALA A 46 -21.43 -4.99 3.17
N TRP A 47 -20.73 -6.12 3.26
CA TRP A 47 -19.56 -6.40 2.45
C TRP A 47 -19.94 -6.55 0.97
N MET A 48 -19.17 -5.92 0.11
CA MET A 48 -19.29 -6.04 -1.34
C MET A 48 -18.04 -6.72 -1.91
N PRO A 49 -18.19 -7.77 -2.75
CA PRO A 49 -17.06 -8.41 -3.37
C PRO A 49 -16.38 -7.46 -4.36
N PHE A 50 -15.08 -7.64 -4.55
CA PHE A 50 -14.34 -6.96 -5.61
C PHE A 50 -13.27 -7.85 -6.22
N GLU A 51 -12.91 -7.51 -7.46
CA GLU A 51 -11.70 -7.98 -8.14
C GLU A 51 -10.88 -6.76 -8.54
N ALA A 52 -9.56 -6.82 -8.38
CA ALA A 52 -8.68 -5.72 -8.70
C ALA A 52 -7.38 -6.16 -9.37
N ARG A 53 -6.80 -5.24 -10.13
CA ARG A 53 -5.42 -5.31 -10.60
C ARG A 53 -4.68 -4.09 -10.12
N GLN A 54 -3.45 -4.31 -9.68
CA GLN A 54 -2.57 -3.25 -9.21
C GLN A 54 -1.21 -3.35 -9.89
N THR A 55 -0.65 -2.19 -10.22
CA THR A 55 0.76 -2.07 -10.58
C THR A 55 1.42 -1.08 -9.64
N LEU A 56 2.57 -1.44 -9.06
CA LEU A 56 3.39 -0.55 -8.23
C LEU A 56 4.74 -0.33 -8.90
N ALA A 57 5.25 0.89 -8.84
CA ALA A 57 6.62 1.20 -9.20
C ALA A 57 7.59 0.83 -8.07
N THR A 58 8.78 0.34 -8.42
CA THR A 58 9.83 -0.06 -7.47
C THR A 58 10.97 0.97 -7.40
N ASN A 59 11.01 1.96 -8.28
CA ASN A 59 12.07 2.97 -8.33
C ASN A 59 11.60 4.39 -7.96
N HIS A 60 10.29 4.61 -7.79
CA HIS A 60 9.67 5.85 -7.31
C HIS A 60 8.30 5.54 -6.70
N CYS A 61 7.75 6.48 -5.94
CA CYS A 61 6.44 6.32 -5.29
C CYS A 61 5.28 6.50 -6.28
N ASP A 62 4.89 5.44 -6.98
CA ASP A 62 3.73 5.43 -7.89
C ASP A 62 3.00 4.07 -7.85
N PHE A 63 1.67 4.11 -8.02
CA PHE A 63 0.85 2.92 -8.23
C PHE A 63 -0.43 3.22 -9.02
N ASP A 64 -0.99 2.21 -9.68
CA ASP A 64 -2.34 2.25 -10.29
C ASP A 64 -3.11 1.01 -9.85
N TRP A 65 -4.11 1.21 -9.00
CA TRP A 65 -5.03 0.18 -8.53
C TRP A 65 -6.39 0.37 -9.18
N ARG A 66 -6.88 -0.68 -9.85
CA ARG A 66 -8.17 -0.68 -10.55
C ARG A 66 -9.01 -1.84 -10.09
N ALA A 67 -10.19 -1.56 -9.58
CA ALA A 67 -11.12 -2.57 -9.11
C ALA A 67 -12.48 -2.52 -9.79
N ARG A 68 -13.12 -3.68 -9.82
CA ARG A 68 -14.53 -3.88 -10.17
C ARG A 68 -15.26 -4.38 -8.95
N SER A 69 -16.43 -3.81 -8.66
CA SER A 69 -17.30 -4.21 -7.55
C SER A 69 -18.78 -4.01 -7.89
N GLY A 70 -19.65 -4.45 -6.99
CA GLY A 70 -21.10 -4.38 -7.12
C GLY A 70 -21.68 -5.40 -8.12
N PRO A 71 -23.01 -5.37 -8.34
CA PRO A 71 -23.69 -6.27 -9.26
C PRO A 71 -23.05 -6.24 -10.65
N ALA A 72 -22.68 -7.42 -11.16
CA ALA A 72 -22.01 -7.61 -12.46
C ALA A 72 -20.69 -6.81 -12.65
N GLY A 73 -20.04 -6.35 -11.58
CA GLY A 73 -18.77 -5.62 -11.68
C GLY A 73 -18.90 -4.21 -12.29
N LEU A 74 -20.09 -3.62 -12.21
CA LEU A 74 -20.42 -2.34 -12.85
C LEU A 74 -19.83 -1.12 -12.13
N ILE A 75 -19.37 -1.26 -10.89
CA ILE A 75 -18.67 -0.20 -10.17
C ILE A 75 -17.18 -0.34 -10.46
N LEU A 76 -16.62 0.65 -11.16
CA LEU A 76 -15.18 0.75 -11.40
C LEU A 76 -14.58 1.72 -10.40
N VAL A 77 -13.53 1.29 -9.70
CA VAL A 77 -12.74 2.15 -8.81
C VAL A 77 -11.33 2.24 -9.38
N ARG A 78 -10.78 3.45 -9.40
CA ARG A 78 -9.37 3.70 -9.66
C ARG A 78 -8.80 4.54 -8.52
N ASP A 79 -7.77 4.01 -7.88
CA ASP A 79 -6.95 4.73 -6.91
C ASP A 79 -5.50 4.67 -7.39
N ALA A 80 -4.83 5.81 -7.47
CA ALA A 80 -3.51 5.89 -8.06
C ALA A 80 -2.68 7.03 -7.49
N LEU A 81 -1.38 6.79 -7.40
CA LEU A 81 -0.34 7.81 -7.25
C LEU A 81 0.46 7.83 -8.55
N ASP A 82 0.48 8.98 -9.21
CA ASP A 82 1.04 9.14 -10.56
C ASP A 82 1.84 10.45 -10.62
N GLY A 83 3.17 10.34 -10.71
CA GLY A 83 4.09 11.47 -10.70
C GLY A 83 3.94 12.35 -9.45
N GLY A 84 3.76 11.73 -8.28
CA GLY A 84 3.55 12.42 -7.01
C GLY A 84 2.16 13.07 -6.86
N ARG A 85 1.20 12.77 -7.74
CA ARG A 85 -0.17 13.27 -7.67
C ARG A 85 -1.16 12.16 -7.37
N GLY A 86 -1.92 12.37 -6.30
CA GLY A 86 -3.03 11.52 -5.93
C GLY A 86 -4.20 11.59 -6.91
N ARG A 87 -4.78 10.43 -7.23
CA ARG A 87 -5.98 10.30 -8.05
C ARG A 87 -6.92 9.26 -7.44
N PHE A 88 -8.17 9.64 -7.19
CA PHE A 88 -9.20 8.72 -6.75
C PHE A 88 -10.51 8.97 -7.51
N ASN A 89 -10.97 7.94 -8.22
CA ASN A 89 -12.18 8.00 -9.04
C ASN A 89 -13.01 6.72 -8.89
N VAL A 90 -14.32 6.89 -8.69
CA VAL A 90 -15.31 5.82 -8.69
C VAL A 90 -16.32 6.10 -9.79
N ARG A 91 -16.62 5.11 -10.63
CA ARG A 91 -17.60 5.18 -11.71
C ARG A 91 -18.63 4.05 -11.58
N ALA A 92 -19.90 4.35 -11.80
CA ALA A 92 -20.95 3.37 -12.04
C ALA A 92 -21.11 3.13 -13.55
N LEU A 93 -21.47 1.89 -13.92
CA LEU A 93 -21.65 1.44 -15.31
C LEU A 93 -20.40 1.70 -16.18
N GLY A 94 -19.24 1.87 -15.55
CA GLY A 94 -17.98 2.25 -16.20
C GLY A 94 -17.85 3.69 -16.73
N ILE A 95 -18.94 4.46 -16.80
CA ILE A 95 -18.94 5.79 -17.43
C ILE A 95 -19.48 6.92 -16.55
N LEU A 96 -20.34 6.64 -15.56
CA LEU A 96 -20.97 7.67 -14.73
C LEU A 96 -20.13 7.91 -13.46
N PRO A 97 -19.50 9.09 -13.26
CA PRO A 97 -18.70 9.33 -12.06
C PRO A 97 -19.59 9.38 -10.80
N ILE A 98 -19.31 8.52 -9.82
CA ILE A 98 -19.94 8.53 -8.49
C ILE A 98 -19.11 9.39 -7.54
N VAL A 99 -17.79 9.21 -7.56
CA VAL A 99 -16.84 9.99 -6.76
C VAL A 99 -15.71 10.43 -7.65
N ASN A 100 -15.44 11.73 -7.67
CA ASN A 100 -14.25 12.29 -8.30
C ASN A 100 -13.63 13.29 -7.32
N VAL A 101 -12.58 12.86 -6.63
CA VAL A 101 -11.91 13.72 -5.65
C VAL A 101 -10.97 14.65 -6.41
N LYS A 102 -11.11 15.96 -6.17
CA LYS A 102 -10.20 16.95 -6.75
C LYS A 102 -8.79 16.71 -6.23
N PRO A 103 -7.74 16.81 -7.08
CA PRO A 103 -6.37 16.73 -6.62
C PRO A 103 -6.10 17.71 -5.47
N SER A 104 -5.50 17.23 -4.38
CA SER A 104 -5.13 18.01 -3.20
C SER A 104 -3.91 17.39 -2.52
N CYS A 105 -3.22 18.16 -1.68
CA CYS A 105 -2.10 17.65 -0.87
C CYS A 105 -2.55 16.51 0.05
N GLU A 106 -3.76 16.62 0.60
CA GLU A 106 -4.36 15.59 1.47
C GLU A 106 -4.62 14.29 0.72
N LEU A 107 -5.13 14.38 -0.51
CA LEU A 107 -5.31 13.23 -1.39
C LEU A 107 -3.94 12.56 -1.64
N THR A 108 -2.96 13.33 -2.13
CA THR A 108 -1.59 12.84 -2.34
C THR A 108 -1.00 12.20 -1.08
N ARG A 109 -1.15 12.81 0.10
CA ARG A 109 -0.68 12.24 1.38
C ARG A 109 -1.31 10.87 1.63
N GLY A 110 -2.62 10.73 1.41
CA GLY A 110 -3.33 9.45 1.55
C GLY A 110 -2.86 8.37 0.57
N GLN A 111 -2.65 8.71 -0.71
CA GLN A 111 -2.09 7.74 -1.67
C GLN A 111 -0.65 7.38 -1.35
N LEU A 112 0.16 8.33 -0.90
CA LEU A 112 1.53 8.06 -0.51
C LEU A 112 1.59 7.14 0.71
N MET A 113 0.76 7.39 1.74
CA MET A 113 0.59 6.45 2.88
C MET A 113 0.20 5.05 2.41
N ARG A 114 -0.65 4.94 1.37
CA ARG A 114 -1.02 3.64 0.81
C ARG A 114 0.18 2.95 0.14
N TYR A 115 0.91 3.66 -0.70
CA TYR A 115 2.12 3.13 -1.35
C TYR A 115 3.13 2.62 -0.30
N LEU A 116 3.39 3.42 0.74
CA LEU A 116 4.31 3.07 1.82
C LEU A 116 3.86 1.84 2.61
N ALA A 117 2.56 1.72 2.89
CA ALA A 117 2.01 0.56 3.58
C ALA A 117 2.10 -0.73 2.74
N GLU A 118 2.11 -0.63 1.42
CA GLU A 118 2.08 -1.77 0.49
C GLU A 118 3.47 -2.27 0.06
N LEU A 119 4.55 -1.77 0.68
CA LEU A 119 5.93 -2.18 0.37
C LEU A 119 6.19 -3.69 0.56
N ALA A 120 5.38 -4.38 1.37
CA ALA A 120 5.42 -5.84 1.49
C ALA A 120 5.15 -6.58 0.16
N TRP A 121 4.41 -5.95 -0.77
CA TRP A 121 4.19 -6.48 -2.12
C TRP A 121 5.21 -5.98 -3.16
N ALA A 122 6.10 -5.06 -2.79
CA ALA A 122 7.14 -4.54 -3.66
C ALA A 122 8.52 -4.49 -2.96
N PRO A 123 9.11 -5.63 -2.53
CA PRO A 123 10.36 -5.61 -1.76
C PRO A 123 11.52 -4.91 -2.47
N ASP A 124 11.60 -4.99 -3.80
CA ASP A 124 12.59 -4.30 -4.61
C ASP A 124 12.56 -2.77 -4.38
N ALA A 125 11.39 -2.20 -4.06
CA ALA A 125 11.25 -0.78 -3.76
C ALA A 125 12.02 -0.34 -2.52
N ILE A 126 12.19 -1.23 -1.53
CA ILE A 126 12.93 -0.91 -0.30
C ILE A 126 14.39 -0.62 -0.62
N LEU A 127 14.98 -1.35 -1.59
CA LEU A 127 16.35 -1.10 -2.04
C LEU A 127 16.42 0.00 -3.09
N HIS A 128 15.51 0.05 -4.06
CA HIS A 128 15.72 0.83 -5.29
C HIS A 128 14.99 2.17 -5.34
N ASN A 129 13.97 2.38 -4.52
CA ASN A 129 13.23 3.64 -4.52
C ASN A 129 14.00 4.71 -3.74
N ALA A 130 14.47 5.74 -4.44
CA ALA A 130 15.24 6.84 -3.86
C ALA A 130 14.35 7.90 -3.17
N ASP A 131 13.04 7.88 -3.37
CA ASP A 131 12.10 8.78 -2.72
C ASP A 131 11.86 8.42 -1.25
N LEU A 132 12.15 7.16 -0.88
CA LEU A 132 11.92 6.62 0.46
C LEU A 132 13.03 7.05 1.42
N ARG A 133 12.61 7.60 2.55
CA ARG A 133 13.47 7.89 3.70
C ARG A 133 13.12 6.95 4.82
N TRP A 134 14.14 6.40 5.47
CA TRP A 134 13.98 5.33 6.44
C TRP A 134 14.65 5.68 7.76
N ARG A 135 14.03 5.26 8.85
CA ARG A 135 14.64 5.21 10.18
C ARG A 135 14.24 3.95 10.94
N GLU A 136 15.12 3.51 11.82
CA GLU A 136 14.83 2.46 12.79
C GLU A 136 14.07 3.07 13.98
N ASP A 137 13.07 2.37 14.50
CA ASP A 137 12.25 2.81 15.64
C ASP A 137 12.04 1.65 16.62
N GLY A 138 13.08 0.85 16.83
CA GLY A 138 13.06 -0.36 17.66
C GLY A 138 13.57 -1.60 16.92
N PRO A 139 13.66 -2.75 17.60
CA PRO A 139 14.20 -3.99 17.02
C PRO A 139 13.31 -4.60 15.95
N ASP A 140 12.00 -4.35 16.01
CA ASP A 140 10.94 -4.94 15.19
C ASP A 140 10.11 -3.87 14.47
N ARG A 141 10.62 -2.64 14.40
CA ARG A 141 9.87 -1.50 13.87
C ARG A 141 10.73 -0.59 13.02
N LEU A 142 10.26 -0.33 11.80
CA LEU A 142 10.87 0.59 10.87
C LEU A 142 9.85 1.68 10.52
N VAL A 143 10.33 2.90 10.33
CA VAL A 143 9.49 3.98 9.82
C VAL A 143 9.99 4.40 8.45
N VAL A 144 9.06 4.50 7.51
CA VAL A 144 9.30 4.97 6.15
C VAL A 144 8.48 6.21 5.88
N ASP A 145 9.11 7.22 5.31
CA ASP A 145 8.45 8.45 4.89
C ASP A 145 8.86 8.85 3.46
N ALA A 146 8.00 9.61 2.81
CA ALA A 146 8.20 10.09 1.45
C ALA A 146 7.46 11.41 1.21
N GLY A 147 7.67 12.01 0.03
CA GLY A 147 7.02 13.27 -0.36
C GLY A 147 7.59 14.50 0.37
N SER A 148 6.90 15.63 0.22
CA SER A 148 7.35 16.93 0.73
C SER A 148 6.18 17.84 1.12
N GLY A 149 6.42 18.76 2.07
CA GLY A 149 5.42 19.75 2.50
C GLY A 149 4.14 19.09 3.00
N GLN A 150 2.98 19.69 2.67
CA GLN A 150 1.68 19.20 3.10
C GLN A 150 1.27 17.84 2.49
N GLY A 151 1.96 17.39 1.43
CA GLY A 151 1.72 16.10 0.79
C GLY A 151 2.65 14.98 1.27
N ALA A 152 3.58 15.27 2.17
CA ALA A 152 4.45 14.24 2.76
C ALA A 152 3.62 13.21 3.53
N ALA A 153 4.10 11.99 3.62
CA ALA A 153 3.44 10.89 4.35
C ALA A 153 4.49 10.05 5.08
N GLU A 154 4.06 9.45 6.17
CA GLU A 154 4.87 8.56 7.00
C GLU A 154 4.03 7.33 7.39
N VAL A 155 4.66 6.16 7.40
CA VAL A 155 4.07 4.89 7.81
C VAL A 155 5.07 4.13 8.68
N THR A 156 4.59 3.61 9.80
CA THR A 156 5.30 2.66 10.64
C THR A 156 5.04 1.24 10.12
N LEU A 157 6.10 0.48 9.91
CA LEU A 157 6.07 -0.94 9.53
C LEU A 157 6.54 -1.76 10.74
N ASN A 158 5.70 -2.69 11.20
CA ASN A 158 6.07 -3.64 12.25
C ASN A 158 6.46 -4.97 11.63
N LEU A 159 7.45 -5.63 12.22
CA LEU A 159 8.00 -6.89 11.76
C LEU A 159 7.49 -8.07 12.60
N ASP A 160 7.22 -9.20 11.96
CA ASP A 160 6.92 -10.46 12.66
C ASP A 160 8.19 -11.10 13.25
N SER A 161 8.04 -12.25 13.91
CA SER A 161 9.16 -13.02 14.46
C SER A 161 10.11 -13.58 13.40
N ASP A 162 9.64 -13.72 12.15
CA ASP A 162 10.47 -14.07 11.00
C ASP A 162 11.15 -12.82 10.40
N GLY A 163 10.87 -11.63 10.93
CA GLY A 163 11.40 -10.35 10.48
C GLY A 163 10.84 -9.89 9.13
N ARG A 164 9.62 -10.31 8.76
CA ARG A 164 8.85 -9.84 7.59
C ARG A 164 7.88 -8.74 8.00
N ILE A 165 7.36 -7.95 7.06
CA ILE A 165 6.40 -6.88 7.37
C ILE A 165 5.06 -7.50 7.77
N ASP A 166 4.71 -7.48 9.05
CA ASP A 166 3.45 -7.99 9.58
C ASP A 166 2.31 -6.98 9.41
N SER A 167 2.61 -5.71 9.70
CA SER A 167 1.60 -4.66 9.70
C SER A 167 2.18 -3.31 9.33
N ALA A 168 1.29 -2.44 8.87
CA ALA A 168 1.57 -1.05 8.56
C ALA A 168 0.61 -0.15 9.35
N PHE A 169 1.08 1.00 9.83
CA PHE A 169 0.30 1.93 10.64
C PHE A 169 0.60 3.39 10.28
N ALA A 170 -0.45 4.21 10.21
CA ALA A 170 -0.38 5.67 10.11
C ALA A 170 -1.38 6.30 11.09
N PRO A 171 -0.97 7.26 11.94
CA PRO A 171 -1.81 7.78 13.02
C PRO A 171 -2.92 8.72 12.53
N ASP A 172 -2.79 9.31 11.34
CA ASP A 172 -3.56 10.50 10.96
C ASP A 172 -4.03 10.48 9.49
N ARG A 173 -4.29 9.29 8.93
CA ARG A 173 -4.81 9.19 7.56
C ARG A 173 -6.19 9.84 7.47
N GLY A 174 -6.39 10.66 6.44
CA GLY A 174 -7.68 11.31 6.18
C GLY A 174 -8.79 10.29 5.90
N ARG A 175 -9.82 10.29 6.75
CA ARG A 175 -11.03 9.48 6.59
C ARG A 175 -12.23 10.36 6.30
N MET A 176 -13.00 10.02 5.28
CA MET A 176 -14.24 10.75 4.96
C MET A 176 -15.33 10.42 5.97
N VAL A 177 -15.84 11.43 6.67
CA VAL A 177 -17.01 11.36 7.56
C VAL A 177 -18.04 12.37 7.07
N GLY A 178 -19.08 11.86 6.40
CA GLY A 178 -20.05 12.71 5.69
C GLY A 178 -19.37 13.48 4.55
N LYS A 179 -19.18 14.79 4.72
CA LYS A 179 -18.50 15.67 3.75
C LYS A 179 -17.15 16.22 4.25
N THR A 180 -16.71 15.78 5.42
CA THR A 180 -15.50 16.27 6.07
C THR A 180 -14.46 15.17 6.10
N ILE A 181 -13.19 15.53 5.94
CA ILE A 181 -12.09 14.60 6.13
C ILE A 181 -11.55 14.78 7.55
N VAL A 182 -11.45 13.68 8.28
CA VAL A 182 -11.02 13.64 9.68
C VAL A 182 -9.77 12.76 9.78
N PRO A 183 -8.65 13.25 10.33
CA PRO A 183 -7.48 12.42 10.61
C PRO A 183 -7.88 11.27 11.54
N THR A 184 -7.64 10.03 11.09
CA THR A 184 -8.01 8.82 11.84
C THR A 184 -6.86 7.81 11.76
N PRO A 185 -6.50 7.14 12.87
CA PRO A 185 -5.52 6.07 12.83
C PRO A 185 -5.95 4.96 11.87
N TRP A 186 -5.00 4.54 11.04
CA TRP A 186 -5.22 3.66 9.91
C TRP A 186 -4.15 2.58 9.91
N GLY A 187 -4.55 1.34 9.65
CA GLY A 187 -3.65 0.22 9.67
C GLY A 187 -3.95 -0.83 8.61
N GLY A 188 -2.92 -1.58 8.27
CA GLY A 188 -2.99 -2.78 7.45
C GLY A 188 -2.34 -3.95 8.17
N ARG A 189 -2.90 -5.15 8.00
CA ARG A 189 -2.30 -6.42 8.43
C ARG A 189 -2.04 -7.31 7.23
N PHE A 190 -0.88 -7.94 7.22
CA PHE A 190 -0.48 -8.92 6.24
C PHE A 190 -0.65 -10.32 6.80
N LEU A 191 -1.13 -11.23 5.95
CA LEU A 191 -1.51 -12.59 6.33
C LEU A 191 -0.98 -13.56 5.27
N ASP A 192 -0.85 -14.83 5.67
CA ASP A 192 -0.55 -15.92 4.73
C ASP A 192 0.70 -15.62 3.88
N TYR A 193 1.82 -15.37 4.57
CA TYR A 193 3.10 -15.19 3.91
C TYR A 193 3.52 -16.46 3.18
N ARG A 194 3.85 -16.32 1.91
CA ARG A 194 4.30 -17.41 1.05
C ARG A 194 5.59 -17.03 0.34
N HIS A 195 6.44 -18.01 0.14
CA HIS A 195 7.62 -17.86 -0.69
C HIS A 195 7.24 -18.09 -2.16
N HIS A 196 7.19 -17.02 -2.95
CA HIS A 196 6.71 -17.02 -4.32
C HIS A 196 7.79 -16.44 -5.24
N HIS A 197 8.30 -17.25 -6.17
CA HIS A 197 9.38 -16.88 -7.10
C HIS A 197 10.61 -16.23 -6.44
N GLY A 198 11.03 -16.75 -5.28
CA GLY A 198 12.21 -16.25 -4.55
C GLY A 198 11.94 -15.02 -3.69
N VAL A 199 10.66 -14.66 -3.50
CA VAL A 199 10.22 -13.47 -2.74
C VAL A 199 9.23 -13.90 -1.67
N TRP A 200 9.39 -13.38 -0.45
CA TRP A 200 8.38 -13.55 0.59
C TRP A 200 7.31 -12.48 0.42
N LEU A 201 6.08 -12.93 0.15
CA LEU A 201 4.93 -12.05 -0.11
C LEU A 201 3.74 -12.48 0.75
N PRO A 202 2.97 -11.52 1.28
CA PRO A 202 1.70 -11.85 1.90
C PRO A 202 0.63 -12.10 0.85
N PHE A 203 -0.05 -13.24 0.94
CA PHE A 203 -1.16 -13.61 0.04
C PHE A 203 -2.54 -13.28 0.61
N GLY A 204 -2.60 -12.76 1.84
CA GLY A 204 -3.79 -12.15 2.42
C GLY A 204 -3.46 -10.79 3.04
N ALA A 205 -4.43 -9.88 3.06
CA ALA A 205 -4.31 -8.63 3.79
C ALA A 205 -5.67 -8.08 4.23
N GLU A 206 -5.65 -7.29 5.29
CA GLU A 206 -6.79 -6.54 5.79
C GLU A 206 -6.40 -5.09 6.03
N VAL A 207 -7.36 -4.17 5.87
CA VAL A 207 -7.17 -2.74 6.17
C VAL A 207 -8.29 -2.26 7.09
N SER A 208 -7.90 -1.52 8.12
CA SER A 208 -8.78 -1.06 9.18
C SER A 208 -8.58 0.40 9.54
N TRP A 209 -9.62 0.97 10.14
CA TRP A 209 -9.56 2.21 10.91
C TRP A 209 -9.58 1.86 12.40
N SER A 210 -8.74 2.49 13.21
CA SER A 210 -8.87 2.42 14.67
C SER A 210 -9.75 3.58 15.13
N MET A 211 -10.97 3.24 15.53
CA MET A 211 -12.00 4.18 15.97
C MET A 211 -12.14 4.13 17.50
N PRO A 212 -12.75 5.16 18.14
CA PRO A 212 -13.09 5.10 19.56
C PRO A 212 -13.93 3.87 19.93
N GLU A 213 -14.79 3.40 19.02
CA GLU A 213 -15.64 2.22 19.21
C GLU A 213 -14.92 0.89 18.96
N GLY A 214 -13.66 0.92 18.51
CA GLY A 214 -12.83 -0.24 18.22
C GLY A 214 -12.30 -0.27 16.79
N GLU A 215 -11.65 -1.38 16.44
CA GLU A 215 -11.13 -1.57 15.09
C GLU A 215 -12.27 -1.83 14.08
N MET A 216 -12.29 -1.06 12.99
CA MET A 216 -13.20 -1.26 11.87
C MET A 216 -12.44 -1.71 10.62
N VAL A 217 -12.39 -3.02 10.40
CA VAL A 217 -11.90 -3.59 9.12
C VAL A 217 -12.90 -3.26 8.00
N TYR A 218 -12.42 -2.66 6.91
CA TYR A 218 -13.25 -2.21 5.79
C TYR A 218 -12.82 -2.79 4.44
N TRP A 219 -11.64 -3.41 4.38
CA TRP A 219 -11.13 -4.07 3.19
C TRP A 219 -10.42 -5.35 3.60
N LYS A 220 -10.67 -6.43 2.86
CA LYS A 220 -10.00 -7.72 3.00
C LYS A 220 -9.73 -8.25 1.60
N ALA A 221 -8.54 -8.78 1.35
CA ALA A 221 -8.25 -9.40 0.07
C ALA A 221 -7.27 -10.54 0.16
N ARG A 222 -7.30 -11.37 -0.88
CA ARG A 222 -6.26 -12.33 -1.22
C ARG A 222 -5.58 -11.92 -2.52
N VAL A 223 -4.29 -12.24 -2.63
CA VAL A 223 -3.53 -12.08 -3.87
C VAL A 223 -3.79 -13.29 -4.77
N ASP A 224 -4.23 -13.04 -5.99
CA ASP A 224 -4.51 -14.08 -7.00
C ASP A 224 -3.26 -14.41 -7.83
N PHE A 225 -2.46 -13.40 -8.13
CA PHE A 225 -1.17 -13.54 -8.81
C PHE A 225 -0.26 -12.37 -8.44
N TRP A 226 1.05 -12.58 -8.56
CA TRP A 226 2.07 -11.54 -8.41
C TRP A 226 3.20 -11.78 -9.41
N GLU A 227 3.70 -10.71 -10.03
CA GLU A 227 4.83 -10.81 -10.96
C GLU A 227 5.67 -9.54 -10.98
N ARG A 228 6.97 -9.71 -11.23
CA ARG A 228 7.89 -8.63 -11.61
C ARG A 228 7.70 -8.30 -13.09
N LEU A 229 7.53 -7.03 -13.41
CA LEU A 229 7.51 -6.56 -14.78
C LEU A 229 8.93 -6.13 -15.15
N HIS A 230 9.59 -6.96 -15.94
CA HIS A 230 10.88 -6.65 -16.53
C HIS A 230 10.68 -5.63 -17.64
N THR A 231 11.57 -4.64 -17.69
CA THR A 231 11.59 -3.60 -18.73
C THR A 231 12.26 -4.13 -19.99
#